data_AF-A0A6I4V0B7-F1
#
_entry.id   AF-A0A6I4V0B7-F1
#
_cell.length_a   1.000
_cell.length_b   1.000
_cell.length_c   1.000
_cell.angle_alpha   90.00
_cell.angle_beta   90.00
_cell.angle_gamma   90.00
#
_symmetry.space_group_name_H-M   'P 1'
#
loop_
_entity.id
_entity.type
_entity.pdbx_description
1 polymer ?
#
loop_
_entity_poly.entity_id
_entity_poly.type
_entity_poly.pdbx_seq_one_letter_code
_entity_poly.pdbx_strand_id
1 'polypeptide(L)'
;MGENDTAIEAARPDDWPLRPWLLAGLLGLAGLAVHLASDGGSDTPWRMALVAFFFFGPVAAALTIDRNDRVAPAIFGLGVGAVMAGIAWRVTSVQDRYSDTEYWVAAGILAVLLSVPLFQSGFHKLRWKTPYKVTHYHVWSDAICGAGALAFTGLSWALIAILAALFDVIQISLLKDLIDEEWFGWMFSGAAFGASLGVLRNQMKIIGTLQSVVLLVLSILAVPLAIALILFLLAVALSGIDVLWAATKSATPLLLACAVGAFVLTNAVVRDDDADASNSRILRIAGFVLAIGILPLAAMAALSMGTRIDQHGLSPERLWALIAIGVAVAYGAGYFVAAIRGRKDGWRDLLRQANLHLAVITCVIAFLLAMPILNFGAISTGNQLSRLESGKVSADEFDYTALRWDFGDPGREALAQLAKSSDAAIKEGAEIALAQESRPYRYGPIKEQTSDRDRRLANLRMEFDDPDLKRRVELTIAGRRWSCDKPCVALDLEEKDGVHTVAIAEGRGLYNLTIDTNQPLNELKAQGMDAVSAVELASEAPEKDAEVSANSDVEIREWTGRRVYVDGKPIGEPFE
;
A
#
# COMPACT_ATOMS: atom_id res chain seq x y z
N MET A 1 -12.11 -25.56 -37.86
CA MET A 1 -10.67 -25.34 -37.66
C MET A 1 -10.29 -24.11 -38.45
N GLY A 2 -10.37 -22.95 -37.80
CA GLY A 2 -10.03 -21.67 -38.44
C GLY A 2 -8.52 -21.43 -38.38
N GLU A 3 -8.02 -20.57 -39.25
CA GLU A 3 -6.63 -20.07 -39.31
C GLU A 3 -6.09 -19.55 -37.94
N ASN A 4 -6.99 -19.30 -36.99
CA ASN A 4 -6.70 -18.88 -35.62
C ASN A 4 -6.45 -20.04 -34.63
N ASP A 5 -7.00 -21.25 -34.84
CA ASP A 5 -6.68 -22.43 -34.00
C ASP A 5 -5.23 -22.87 -34.23
N THR A 6 -4.76 -22.77 -35.47
CA THR A 6 -3.37 -23.01 -35.88
C THR A 6 -2.39 -22.04 -35.23
N ALA A 7 -2.79 -20.81 -34.92
CA ALA A 7 -1.91 -19.84 -34.25
C ALA A 7 -1.72 -20.14 -32.76
N ILE A 8 -2.74 -20.66 -32.07
CA ILE A 8 -2.60 -21.14 -30.67
C ILE A 8 -1.83 -22.45 -30.63
N GLU A 9 -2.11 -23.39 -31.52
CA GLU A 9 -1.33 -24.64 -31.60
C GLU A 9 0.15 -24.37 -31.87
N ALA A 10 0.47 -23.40 -32.73
CA ALA A 10 1.86 -22.97 -32.97
C ALA A 10 2.48 -22.18 -31.80
N ALA A 11 1.67 -21.57 -30.93
CA ALA A 11 2.14 -20.83 -29.75
C ALA A 11 2.26 -21.71 -28.49
N ARG A 12 1.79 -22.97 -28.53
CA ARG A 12 1.95 -23.92 -27.42
C ARG A 12 3.40 -24.40 -27.37
N PRO A 13 4.10 -24.22 -26.24
CA PRO A 13 5.43 -24.78 -26.08
C PRO A 13 5.38 -26.31 -26.20
N ASP A 14 6.33 -26.91 -26.92
CA ASP A 14 6.47 -28.37 -27.01
C ASP A 14 6.64 -28.98 -25.61
N ASP A 15 6.14 -30.21 -25.42
CA ASP A 15 6.39 -30.98 -24.21
C ASP A 15 7.92 -31.16 -24.03
N TRP A 16 8.43 -30.62 -22.92
CA TRP A 16 9.87 -30.63 -22.63
C TRP A 16 10.12 -31.35 -21.31
N PRO A 17 10.46 -32.67 -21.34
CA PRO A 17 10.60 -33.48 -20.13
C PRO A 17 11.62 -32.96 -19.12
N LEU A 18 12.63 -32.21 -19.59
CA LEU A 18 13.67 -31.62 -18.73
C LEU A 18 13.26 -30.25 -18.13
N ARG A 19 12.15 -29.64 -18.59
CA ARG A 19 11.71 -28.31 -18.13
C ARG A 19 11.56 -28.22 -16.60
N PRO A 20 10.91 -29.16 -15.89
CA PRO A 20 10.80 -29.10 -14.43
C PRO A 20 12.16 -29.03 -13.73
N TRP A 21 13.09 -29.90 -14.12
CA TRP A 21 14.41 -29.99 -13.51
C TRP A 21 15.28 -28.75 -13.81
N LEU A 22 15.19 -28.24 -15.04
CA LEU A 22 15.92 -27.04 -15.43
C LEU A 22 15.40 -25.79 -14.71
N LEU A 23 14.08 -25.64 -14.60
CA LEU A 23 13.49 -24.52 -13.87
C LEU A 23 13.72 -24.64 -12.36
N ALA A 24 13.68 -25.85 -11.80
CA ALA A 24 14.05 -26.10 -10.40
C ALA A 24 15.50 -25.70 -10.11
N GLY A 25 16.44 -26.11 -10.96
CA GLY A 25 17.84 -25.73 -10.83
C GLY A 25 18.05 -24.23 -11.00
N LEU A 26 17.46 -23.62 -12.03
CA LEU A 26 17.56 -22.18 -12.28
C LEU A 26 17.02 -21.35 -11.11
N LEU A 27 15.81 -21.63 -10.66
CA LEU A 27 15.17 -20.84 -9.61
C LEU A 27 15.68 -21.20 -8.21
N GLY A 28 16.14 -22.43 -7.98
CA GLY A 28 16.83 -22.81 -6.75
C GLY A 28 18.17 -22.10 -6.57
N LEU A 29 19.00 -22.07 -7.63
CA LEU A 29 20.25 -21.30 -7.63
C LEU A 29 19.99 -19.79 -7.52
N ALA A 30 18.93 -19.30 -8.17
CA ALA A 30 18.52 -17.91 -8.04
C ALA A 30 18.10 -17.57 -6.60
N GLY A 31 17.32 -18.43 -5.94
CA GLY A 31 16.97 -18.29 -4.53
C GLY A 31 18.20 -18.27 -3.62
N LEU A 32 19.15 -19.18 -3.83
CA LEU A 32 20.42 -19.15 -3.10
C LEU A 32 21.19 -17.84 -3.34
N ALA A 33 21.25 -17.35 -4.58
CA ALA A 33 21.90 -16.08 -4.90
C ALA A 33 21.19 -14.88 -4.26
N VAL A 34 19.86 -14.91 -4.14
CA VAL A 34 19.08 -13.91 -3.39
C VAL A 34 19.50 -13.89 -1.93
N HIS A 35 19.56 -15.05 -1.27
CA HIS A 35 20.00 -15.14 0.13
C HIS A 35 21.43 -14.61 0.32
N LEU A 36 22.39 -15.06 -0.50
CA LEU A 36 23.78 -14.59 -0.43
C LEU A 36 23.91 -13.07 -0.64
N ALA A 37 23.05 -12.49 -1.48
CA ALA A 37 23.00 -11.06 -1.66
C ALA A 37 22.40 -10.34 -0.43
N SER A 38 21.36 -10.90 0.20
CA SER A 38 20.66 -10.29 1.34
C SER A 38 21.39 -10.42 2.70
N ASP A 39 22.30 -11.38 2.86
CA ASP A 39 23.02 -11.75 4.10
C ASP A 39 23.96 -10.65 4.67
N GLY A 40 23.86 -9.41 4.20
CA GLY A 40 24.68 -8.26 4.65
C GLY A 40 23.89 -6.99 4.93
N GLY A 41 22.57 -7.10 5.15
CA GLY A 41 21.69 -5.99 5.51
C GLY A 41 20.93 -5.37 4.33
N SER A 42 19.68 -4.97 4.59
CA SER A 42 18.71 -4.41 3.62
C SER A 42 19.06 -3.02 3.08
N ASP A 43 20.06 -2.36 3.69
CA ASP A 43 20.41 -0.96 3.39
C ASP A 43 21.55 -0.81 2.36
N THR A 44 22.08 -1.92 1.85
CA THR A 44 23.20 -1.87 0.91
C THR A 44 22.70 -1.87 -0.55
N PRO A 45 22.92 -0.80 -1.34
CA PRO A 45 22.29 -0.66 -2.66
C PRO A 45 22.67 -1.75 -3.67
N TRP A 46 23.96 -2.12 -3.72
CA TRP A 46 24.43 -3.14 -4.65
C TRP A 46 23.90 -4.54 -4.31
N ARG A 47 23.70 -4.82 -3.02
CA ARG A 47 23.10 -6.08 -2.55
C ARG A 47 21.64 -6.15 -2.96
N MET A 48 20.87 -5.10 -2.73
CA MET A 48 19.46 -5.05 -3.12
C MET A 48 19.27 -5.07 -4.64
N ALA A 49 20.20 -4.48 -5.40
CA ALA A 49 20.24 -4.62 -6.85
C ALA A 49 20.42 -6.08 -7.28
N LEU A 50 21.34 -6.82 -6.64
CA LEU A 50 21.54 -8.24 -6.90
C LEU A 50 20.33 -9.09 -6.49
N VAL A 51 19.73 -8.81 -5.32
CA VAL A 51 18.48 -9.46 -4.88
C VAL A 51 17.39 -9.31 -5.96
N ALA A 52 17.13 -8.09 -6.42
CA ALA A 52 16.14 -7.85 -7.46
C ALA A 52 16.52 -8.50 -8.81
N PHE A 53 17.80 -8.46 -9.18
CA PHE A 53 18.29 -9.13 -10.39
C PHE A 53 18.01 -10.64 -10.37
N PHE A 54 18.44 -11.32 -9.31
CA PHE A 54 18.32 -12.76 -9.15
C PHE A 54 16.88 -13.19 -8.84
N PHE A 55 16.03 -12.30 -8.36
CA PHE A 55 14.60 -12.58 -8.23
C PHE A 55 13.87 -12.44 -9.58
N PHE A 56 13.86 -11.24 -10.17
CA PHE A 56 13.01 -10.96 -11.33
C PHE A 56 13.54 -11.54 -12.65
N GLY A 57 14.86 -11.55 -12.86
CA GLY A 57 15.44 -12.01 -14.11
C GLY A 57 15.22 -13.50 -14.37
N PRO A 58 15.61 -14.40 -13.44
CA PRO A 58 15.36 -15.83 -13.55
C PRO A 58 13.87 -16.19 -13.61
N VAL A 59 12.99 -15.49 -12.88
CA VAL A 59 11.54 -15.71 -12.97
C VAL A 59 10.99 -15.34 -14.35
N ALA A 60 11.38 -14.19 -14.90
CA ALA A 60 10.99 -13.81 -16.26
C ALA A 60 11.54 -14.78 -17.31
N ALA A 61 12.77 -15.26 -17.16
CA ALA A 61 13.34 -16.30 -18.01
C ALA A 61 12.56 -17.62 -17.89
N ALA A 62 12.23 -18.05 -16.67
CA ALA A 62 11.48 -19.28 -16.42
C ALA A 62 10.07 -19.26 -17.04
N LEU A 63 9.43 -18.09 -17.06
CA LEU A 63 8.15 -17.88 -17.73
C LEU A 63 8.28 -17.76 -19.24
N THR A 64 9.43 -17.44 -19.81
CA THR A 64 9.55 -17.20 -21.27
C THR A 64 10.33 -18.28 -22.01
N ILE A 65 11.07 -19.13 -21.30
CA ILE A 65 11.94 -20.14 -21.91
C ILE A 65 11.15 -21.19 -22.68
N ASP A 66 11.64 -21.49 -23.89
CA ASP A 66 11.14 -22.55 -24.73
C ASP A 66 12.26 -23.49 -25.16
N ARG A 67 11.90 -24.69 -25.60
CA ARG A 67 12.84 -25.74 -26.04
C ARG A 67 13.66 -25.27 -27.25
N ASN A 68 13.01 -24.60 -28.19
CA ASN A 68 13.53 -24.26 -29.52
C ASN A 68 14.22 -22.88 -29.56
N ASP A 69 13.90 -21.97 -28.65
CA ASP A 69 14.54 -20.65 -28.53
C ASP A 69 14.84 -20.34 -27.06
N ARG A 70 16.10 -20.49 -26.67
CA ARG A 70 16.58 -20.22 -25.29
C ARG A 70 17.30 -18.88 -25.16
N VAL A 71 17.79 -18.35 -26.28
CA VAL A 71 18.63 -17.15 -26.28
C VAL A 71 17.78 -15.91 -26.09
N ALA A 72 16.67 -15.78 -26.83
CA ALA A 72 15.81 -14.61 -26.69
C ALA A 72 15.17 -14.51 -25.28
N PRO A 73 14.62 -15.59 -24.68
CA PRO A 73 14.16 -15.59 -23.29
C PRO A 73 15.26 -15.27 -22.27
N ALA A 74 16.48 -15.76 -22.46
CA ALA A 74 17.59 -15.45 -21.57
C ALA A 74 17.97 -13.97 -21.62
N ILE A 75 18.07 -13.38 -22.81
CA ILE A 75 18.33 -11.93 -22.98
C ILE A 75 17.19 -11.11 -22.37
N PHE A 76 15.93 -11.51 -22.59
CA PHE A 76 14.78 -10.85 -22.00
C PHE A 76 14.82 -10.91 -20.46
N GLY A 77 15.10 -12.08 -19.88
CA GLY A 77 15.28 -12.25 -18.44
C GLY A 77 16.43 -11.41 -17.88
N LEU A 78 17.58 -11.35 -18.56
CA LEU A 78 18.69 -10.47 -18.18
C LEU A 78 18.29 -8.99 -18.22
N GLY A 79 17.51 -8.58 -19.23
CA GLY A 79 16.99 -7.22 -19.34
C GLY A 79 16.02 -6.86 -18.21
N VAL A 80 15.06 -7.75 -17.92
CA VAL A 80 14.13 -7.59 -16.79
C VAL A 80 14.90 -7.53 -15.46
N GLY A 81 15.86 -8.44 -15.26
CA GLY A 81 16.72 -8.46 -14.09
C GLY A 81 17.49 -7.15 -13.94
N ALA A 82 18.10 -6.63 -15.01
CA ALA A 82 18.87 -5.39 -14.98
C ALA A 82 18.01 -4.16 -14.68
N VAL A 83 16.79 -4.09 -15.24
CA VAL A 83 15.84 -3.01 -14.95
C VAL A 83 15.44 -3.03 -13.47
N MET A 84 15.05 -4.19 -12.94
CA MET A 84 14.65 -4.31 -11.54
C MET A 84 15.83 -4.12 -10.58
N ALA A 85 17.04 -4.53 -10.97
CA ALA A 85 18.27 -4.24 -10.24
C ALA A 85 18.55 -2.75 -10.15
N GLY A 86 18.38 -2.00 -11.25
CA GLY A 86 18.53 -0.55 -11.27
C GLY A 86 17.49 0.15 -10.39
N ILE A 87 16.24 -0.33 -10.40
CA ILE A 87 15.17 0.19 -9.53
C ILE A 87 15.51 -0.08 -8.06
N ALA A 88 15.90 -1.30 -7.71
CA ALA A 88 16.25 -1.67 -6.34
C ALA A 88 17.50 -0.94 -5.83
N TRP A 89 18.56 -0.85 -6.66
CA TRP A 89 19.73 -0.02 -6.37
C TRP A 89 19.29 1.39 -6.00
N ARG A 90 18.43 1.99 -6.82
CA ARG A 90 17.96 3.36 -6.62
C ARG A 90 17.19 3.49 -5.32
N VAL A 91 16.18 2.66 -5.10
CA VAL A 91 15.35 2.67 -3.89
C VAL A 91 16.24 2.61 -2.63
N THR A 92 17.19 1.68 -2.60
CA THR A 92 18.06 1.49 -1.44
C THR A 92 19.16 2.56 -1.33
N SER A 93 19.70 3.07 -2.44
CA SER A 93 20.69 4.17 -2.42
C SER A 93 20.11 5.50 -1.93
N VAL A 94 18.78 5.57 -1.90
CA VAL A 94 18.07 6.80 -1.65
C VAL A 94 17.27 6.79 -0.34
N GLN A 95 16.98 5.64 0.28
CA GLN A 95 16.31 5.50 1.59
C GLN A 95 15.22 6.57 1.81
N ASP A 96 15.55 7.63 2.58
CA ASP A 96 14.62 8.70 2.98
C ASP A 96 14.45 9.85 1.97
N ARG A 97 15.18 9.91 0.85
CA ARG A 97 15.13 11.07 -0.09
C ARG A 97 13.95 11.11 -1.04
N TYR A 98 13.19 10.03 -1.14
CA TYR A 98 11.94 10.03 -1.87
C TYR A 98 10.86 9.34 -1.05
N SER A 99 9.68 9.94 -1.04
CA SER A 99 8.47 9.43 -0.39
C SER A 99 7.79 8.29 -1.15
N ASP A 100 8.23 8.00 -2.37
CA ASP A 100 7.47 7.22 -3.36
C ASP A 100 8.17 5.93 -3.80
N THR A 101 9.16 5.47 -3.04
CA THR A 101 10.00 4.33 -3.42
C THR A 101 9.18 3.05 -3.64
N GLU A 102 8.14 2.85 -2.84
CA GLU A 102 7.17 1.75 -2.99
C GLU A 102 6.44 1.76 -4.34
N TYR A 103 6.07 2.95 -4.84
CA TYR A 103 5.37 3.10 -6.10
C TYR A 103 6.28 2.81 -7.31
N TRP A 104 7.59 3.08 -7.21
CA TRP A 104 8.53 2.71 -8.28
C TRP A 104 8.68 1.20 -8.41
N VAL A 105 8.79 0.49 -7.28
CA VAL A 105 8.86 -0.97 -7.27
C VAL A 105 7.55 -1.55 -7.81
N ALA A 106 6.41 -1.04 -7.37
CA ALA A 106 5.09 -1.47 -7.86
C ALA A 106 4.94 -1.23 -9.38
N ALA A 107 5.39 -0.07 -9.89
CA ALA A 107 5.39 0.23 -11.32
C ALA A 107 6.33 -0.70 -12.10
N GLY A 108 7.52 -1.01 -11.55
CA GLY A 108 8.45 -1.98 -12.12
C GLY A 108 7.84 -3.38 -12.21
N ILE A 109 7.21 -3.86 -11.13
CA ILE A 109 6.49 -5.13 -11.11
C ILE A 109 5.38 -5.14 -12.16
N LEU A 110 4.56 -4.08 -12.24
CA LEU A 110 3.50 -3.98 -13.24
C LEU A 110 4.05 -4.02 -14.67
N ALA A 111 5.17 -3.34 -14.94
CA ALA A 111 5.84 -3.37 -16.23
C ALA A 111 6.35 -4.79 -16.56
N VAL A 112 6.94 -5.51 -15.59
CA VAL A 112 7.36 -6.91 -15.76
C VAL A 112 6.16 -7.80 -16.06
N LEU A 113 5.09 -7.72 -15.27
CA LEU A 113 3.88 -8.52 -15.43
C LEU A 113 3.20 -8.33 -16.79
N LEU A 114 3.25 -7.13 -17.36
CA LEU A 114 2.70 -6.85 -18.69
C LEU A 114 3.68 -7.23 -19.82
N SER A 115 4.98 -7.04 -19.60
CA SER A 115 6.00 -7.29 -20.63
C SER A 115 6.22 -8.78 -20.91
N VAL A 116 6.10 -9.66 -19.91
CA VAL A 116 6.27 -11.11 -20.05
C VAL A 116 5.30 -11.70 -21.09
N PRO A 117 3.97 -11.55 -20.97
CA PRO A 117 3.03 -12.10 -21.95
C PRO A 117 3.11 -11.41 -23.32
N LEU A 118 3.49 -10.13 -23.37
CA LEU A 118 3.77 -9.43 -24.63
C LEU A 118 5.02 -10.00 -25.33
N PHE A 119 6.04 -10.37 -24.56
CA PHE A 119 7.23 -11.03 -25.09
C PHE A 119 6.91 -12.42 -25.62
N GLN A 120 6.19 -13.23 -24.83
CA GLN A 120 5.74 -14.58 -25.21
C GLN A 120 4.88 -14.56 -26.49
N SER A 121 4.00 -13.56 -26.64
CA SER A 121 3.18 -13.40 -27.84
C SER A 121 3.93 -12.84 -29.06
N GLY A 122 5.24 -12.64 -28.95
CA GLY A 122 6.09 -12.18 -30.05
C GLY A 122 5.90 -10.71 -30.40
N PHE A 123 5.39 -9.87 -29.49
CA PHE A 123 5.18 -8.43 -29.75
C PHE A 123 6.45 -7.71 -30.23
N HIS A 124 7.62 -8.13 -29.75
CA HIS A 124 8.91 -7.59 -30.19
C HIS A 124 9.19 -7.83 -31.69
N LYS A 125 8.57 -8.83 -32.31
CA LYS A 125 8.65 -9.16 -33.75
C LYS A 125 7.44 -8.61 -34.53
N LEU A 126 6.23 -8.84 -34.02
CA LEU A 126 4.97 -8.57 -34.74
C LEU A 126 4.40 -7.16 -34.50
N ARG A 127 4.82 -6.48 -33.41
CA ARG A 127 4.30 -5.16 -33.00
C ARG A 127 2.77 -5.18 -32.93
N TRP A 128 2.09 -4.17 -33.47
CA TRP A 128 0.63 -4.06 -33.47
C TRP A 128 -0.09 -5.14 -34.31
N LYS A 129 0.64 -6.03 -35.00
CA LYS A 129 0.07 -7.20 -35.67
C LYS A 129 -0.04 -8.43 -34.75
N THR A 130 0.41 -8.35 -33.51
CA THR A 130 0.27 -9.44 -32.53
C THR A 130 -1.20 -9.78 -32.30
N PRO A 131 -1.63 -11.05 -32.46
CA PRO A 131 -3.00 -11.45 -32.17
C PRO A 131 -3.33 -11.30 -30.69
N TYR A 132 -4.45 -10.62 -30.37
CA TYR A 132 -4.92 -10.48 -28.99
C TYR A 132 -5.13 -11.84 -28.33
N LYS A 133 -5.68 -12.83 -29.06
CA LYS A 133 -5.94 -14.19 -28.59
C LYS A 133 -4.71 -14.84 -27.94
N VAL A 134 -3.55 -14.69 -28.60
CA VAL A 134 -2.27 -15.24 -28.11
C VAL A 134 -1.81 -14.52 -26.84
N THR A 135 -1.90 -13.19 -26.80
CA THR A 135 -1.53 -12.41 -25.60
C THR A 135 -2.45 -12.72 -24.42
N HIS A 136 -3.76 -12.84 -24.66
CA HIS A 136 -4.74 -13.21 -23.65
C HIS A 136 -4.48 -14.61 -23.08
N TYR A 137 -4.21 -15.59 -23.95
CA TYR A 137 -3.85 -16.95 -23.55
C TYR A 137 -2.65 -16.96 -22.60
N HIS A 138 -1.60 -16.21 -22.94
CA HIS A 138 -0.38 -16.12 -22.13
C HIS A 138 -0.61 -15.43 -20.78
N VAL A 139 -1.32 -14.30 -20.74
CA VAL A 139 -1.66 -13.60 -19.47
C VAL A 139 -2.33 -14.55 -18.48
N TRP A 140 -3.35 -15.28 -18.92
CA TRP A 140 -4.10 -16.18 -18.03
C TRP A 140 -3.35 -17.47 -17.73
N SER A 141 -2.65 -18.05 -18.70
CA SER A 141 -1.84 -19.25 -18.47
C SER A 141 -0.72 -18.98 -17.47
N ASP A 142 -0.03 -17.85 -17.58
CA ASP A 142 1.02 -17.45 -16.65
C ASP A 142 0.44 -17.19 -15.25
N ALA A 143 -0.71 -16.52 -15.15
CA ALA A 143 -1.37 -16.29 -13.86
C ALA A 143 -1.77 -17.62 -13.16
N ILE A 144 -2.33 -18.57 -13.92
CA ILE A 144 -2.72 -19.89 -13.41
C ILE A 144 -1.48 -20.73 -13.05
N CYS A 145 -0.45 -20.72 -13.89
CA CYS A 145 0.81 -21.41 -13.62
C CYS A 145 1.49 -20.85 -12.36
N GLY A 146 1.55 -19.53 -12.23
CA GLY A 146 2.15 -18.86 -11.08
C GLY A 146 1.40 -19.17 -9.79
N ALA A 147 0.07 -19.09 -9.80
CA ALA A 147 -0.76 -19.45 -8.65
C ALA A 147 -0.61 -20.94 -8.27
N GLY A 148 -0.60 -21.85 -9.26
CA GLY A 148 -0.36 -23.27 -9.03
C GLY A 148 1.04 -23.57 -8.48
N ALA A 149 2.07 -22.87 -8.98
CA ALA A 149 3.43 -23.00 -8.50
C ALA A 149 3.59 -22.48 -7.06
N LEU A 150 2.94 -21.36 -6.70
CA LEU A 150 2.89 -20.88 -5.32
C LEU A 150 2.18 -21.87 -4.39
N ALA A 151 1.02 -22.40 -4.80
CA ALA A 151 0.28 -23.39 -4.03
C ALA A 151 1.11 -24.67 -3.80
N PHE A 152 1.79 -25.16 -4.84
CA PHE A 152 2.69 -26.30 -4.73
C PHE A 152 3.89 -26.01 -3.81
N THR A 153 4.46 -24.81 -3.87
CA THR A 153 5.56 -24.40 -2.99
C THR A 153 5.11 -24.43 -1.53
N GLY A 154 3.91 -23.89 -1.23
CA GLY A 154 3.31 -23.98 0.11
C GLY A 154 3.04 -25.42 0.56
N LEU A 155 2.53 -26.28 -0.33
CA LEU A 155 2.36 -27.71 -0.03
C LEU A 155 3.69 -28.43 0.22
N SER A 156 4.74 -28.05 -0.51
CA SER A 156 6.09 -28.60 -0.36
C SER A 156 6.68 -28.21 1.00
N TRP A 157 6.46 -26.96 1.43
CA TRP A 157 6.79 -26.49 2.77
C TRP A 157 6.03 -27.25 3.85
N ALA A 158 4.71 -27.44 3.69
CA ALA A 158 3.90 -28.22 4.63
C ALA A 158 4.40 -29.67 4.75
N LEU A 159 4.76 -30.30 3.62
CA LEU A 159 5.30 -31.65 3.60
C LEU A 159 6.65 -31.72 4.34
N ILE A 160 7.57 -30.80 4.07
CA ILE A 160 8.88 -30.76 4.73
C ILE A 160 8.73 -30.49 6.23
N ALA A 161 7.80 -29.63 6.65
CA ALA A 161 7.51 -29.40 8.07
C ALA A 161 6.99 -30.66 8.78
N ILE A 162 6.10 -31.41 8.13
CA ILE A 162 5.60 -32.70 8.65
C ILE A 162 6.74 -33.72 8.76
N LEU A 163 7.59 -33.82 7.74
CA LEU A 163 8.74 -34.71 7.76
C LEU A 163 9.72 -34.31 8.87
N ALA A 164 10.03 -33.03 9.02
CA ALA A 164 10.90 -32.54 10.09
C ALA A 164 10.35 -32.91 11.46
N ALA A 165 9.04 -32.72 11.70
CA ALA A 165 8.41 -33.13 12.95
C ALA A 165 8.46 -34.66 13.17
N LEU A 166 8.24 -35.46 12.12
CA LEU A 166 8.31 -36.92 12.20
C LEU A 166 9.73 -37.41 12.55
N PHE A 167 10.75 -36.80 11.96
CA PHE A 167 12.15 -37.13 12.22
C PHE A 167 12.61 -36.64 13.61
N ASP A 168 12.12 -35.49 14.07
CA ASP A 168 12.40 -34.95 15.42
C ASP A 168 11.89 -35.91 16.52
N VAL A 169 10.75 -36.58 16.30
CA VAL A 169 10.22 -37.60 17.22
C VAL A 169 11.20 -38.77 17.42
N ILE A 170 11.93 -39.18 16.38
CA ILE A 170 12.97 -40.22 16.46
C ILE A 170 14.37 -39.65 16.74
N GLN A 171 14.45 -38.42 17.27
CA GLN A 171 15.68 -37.70 17.64
C GLN A 171 16.62 -37.40 16.46
N ILE A 172 16.07 -37.21 15.26
CA ILE A 172 16.81 -36.76 14.08
C ILE A 172 16.42 -35.30 13.78
N SER A 173 17.22 -34.34 14.25
CA SER A 173 16.97 -32.90 14.07
C SER A 173 17.40 -32.34 12.72
N LEU A 174 18.11 -33.11 11.89
CA LEU A 174 18.73 -32.64 10.64
C LEU A 174 17.80 -31.79 9.76
N LEU A 175 16.55 -32.24 9.54
CA LEU A 175 15.60 -31.51 8.69
C LEU A 175 15.07 -30.24 9.35
N LYS A 176 14.88 -30.27 10.68
CA LYS A 176 14.47 -29.09 11.45
C LYS A 176 15.58 -28.04 11.40
N ASP A 177 16.80 -28.43 11.71
CA ASP A 177 17.98 -27.57 11.66
C ASP A 177 18.18 -26.99 10.25
N LEU A 178 17.94 -27.80 9.20
CA LEU A 178 18.04 -27.35 7.80
C LEU A 178 16.93 -26.37 7.39
N ILE A 179 15.71 -26.51 7.92
CA ILE A 179 14.59 -25.59 7.63
C ILE A 179 14.81 -24.22 8.27
N ASP A 180 15.42 -24.20 9.45
CA ASP A 180 15.71 -22.97 10.20
C ASP A 180 16.81 -22.13 9.52
N GLU A 181 17.57 -22.72 8.59
CA GLU A 181 18.57 -22.03 7.78
C GLU A 181 17.93 -21.23 6.61
N GLU A 182 18.13 -19.91 6.61
CA GLU A 182 17.54 -19.02 5.59
C GLU A 182 17.95 -19.36 4.15
N TRP A 183 19.21 -19.76 3.93
CA TRP A 183 19.71 -20.14 2.60
C TRP A 183 18.94 -21.32 2.02
N PHE A 184 18.58 -22.29 2.87
CA PHE A 184 17.79 -23.44 2.48
C PHE A 184 16.38 -23.00 2.13
N GLY A 185 15.77 -22.13 2.94
CA GLY A 185 14.43 -21.61 2.68
C GLY A 185 14.30 -20.91 1.32
N TRP A 186 15.26 -20.04 0.97
CA TRP A 186 15.28 -19.37 -0.34
C TRP A 186 15.54 -20.35 -1.51
N MET A 187 16.54 -21.22 -1.38
CA MET A 187 16.89 -22.20 -2.41
C MET A 187 15.75 -23.20 -2.64
N PHE A 188 15.18 -23.74 -1.56
CA PHE A 188 14.07 -24.70 -1.62
C PHE A 188 12.82 -24.08 -2.22
N SER A 189 12.45 -22.87 -1.80
CA SER A 189 11.29 -22.16 -2.36
C SER A 189 11.45 -21.92 -3.86
N GLY A 190 12.63 -21.46 -4.29
CA GLY A 190 12.95 -21.29 -5.71
C GLY A 190 12.88 -22.61 -6.48
N ALA A 191 13.48 -23.68 -5.94
CA ALA A 191 13.48 -25.00 -6.58
C ALA A 191 12.07 -25.61 -6.69
N ALA A 192 11.28 -25.55 -5.62
CA ALA A 192 9.90 -26.05 -5.59
C ALA A 192 9.00 -25.27 -6.54
N PHE A 193 9.10 -23.95 -6.55
CA PHE A 193 8.36 -23.09 -7.47
C PHE A 193 8.75 -23.38 -8.93
N GLY A 194 10.06 -23.47 -9.23
CA GLY A 194 10.56 -23.78 -10.57
C GLY A 194 10.18 -25.17 -11.06
N ALA A 195 10.30 -26.19 -10.22
CA ALA A 195 9.85 -27.54 -10.54
C ALA A 195 8.37 -27.56 -10.91
N SER A 196 7.53 -26.98 -10.06
CA SER A 196 6.08 -26.91 -10.28
C SER A 196 5.72 -26.13 -11.54
N LEU A 197 6.32 -24.95 -11.73
CA LEU A 197 6.13 -24.14 -12.92
C LEU A 197 6.48 -24.92 -14.19
N GLY A 198 7.58 -25.68 -14.17
CA GLY A 198 7.99 -26.50 -15.31
C GLY A 198 7.05 -27.66 -15.60
N VAL A 199 6.50 -28.30 -14.56
CA VAL A 199 5.47 -29.36 -14.72
C VAL A 199 4.19 -28.76 -15.31
N LEU A 200 3.69 -27.66 -14.75
CA LEU A 200 2.48 -26.99 -15.20
C LEU A 200 2.61 -26.53 -16.66
N ARG A 201 3.74 -25.93 -17.02
CA ARG A 201 4.02 -25.51 -18.41
C ARG A 201 4.17 -26.66 -19.41
N ASN A 202 4.38 -27.89 -18.96
CA ASN A 202 4.31 -29.07 -19.83
C ASN A 202 2.88 -29.61 -19.99
N GLN A 203 1.91 -29.07 -19.24
CA GLN A 203 0.51 -29.51 -19.26
C GLN A 203 -0.40 -28.42 -19.82
N MET A 204 0.08 -27.64 -20.80
CA MET A 204 -0.66 -26.49 -21.38
C MET A 204 -2.03 -26.86 -21.97
N LYS A 205 -2.20 -28.12 -22.41
CA LYS A 205 -3.51 -28.65 -22.83
C LYS A 205 -4.52 -28.67 -21.67
N ILE A 206 -4.08 -29.11 -20.48
CA ILE A 206 -4.91 -29.13 -19.26
C ILE A 206 -5.13 -27.70 -18.77
N ILE A 207 -4.12 -26.83 -18.86
CA ILE A 207 -4.21 -25.43 -18.43
C ILE A 207 -5.24 -24.66 -19.25
N GLY A 208 -5.36 -24.90 -20.56
CA GLY A 208 -6.42 -24.29 -21.37
C GLY A 208 -7.83 -24.64 -20.86
N THR A 209 -8.04 -25.89 -20.43
CA THR A 209 -9.30 -26.32 -19.81
C THR A 209 -9.50 -25.66 -18.45
N LEU A 210 -8.46 -25.64 -17.60
CA LEU A 210 -8.52 -25.00 -16.28
C LEU A 210 -8.80 -23.50 -16.39
N GLN A 211 -8.17 -22.81 -17.35
CA GLN A 211 -8.45 -21.42 -17.68
C GLN A 211 -9.93 -21.21 -18.02
N SER A 212 -10.49 -22.07 -18.86
CA SER A 212 -11.90 -22.01 -19.22
C SER A 212 -12.82 -22.12 -18.01
N VAL A 213 -12.47 -22.98 -17.03
CA VAL A 213 -13.19 -23.13 -15.77
C VAL A 213 -13.03 -21.90 -14.87
N VAL A 214 -11.82 -21.41 -14.67
CA VAL A 214 -11.55 -20.21 -13.83
C VAL A 214 -12.29 -19.00 -14.39
N LEU A 215 -12.21 -18.77 -15.71
CA LEU A 215 -12.92 -17.67 -16.36
C LEU A 215 -14.43 -17.85 -16.31
N LEU A 216 -14.94 -19.09 -16.34
CA LEU A 216 -16.36 -19.35 -16.13
C LEU A 216 -16.80 -18.98 -14.72
N VAL A 217 -16.04 -19.38 -13.69
CA VAL A 217 -16.34 -19.05 -12.28
C VAL A 217 -16.29 -17.53 -12.07
N LEU A 218 -15.25 -16.85 -12.58
CA LEU A 218 -15.17 -15.39 -12.53
C LEU A 218 -16.34 -14.73 -13.26
N SER A 219 -16.74 -15.27 -14.42
CA SER A 219 -17.90 -14.73 -15.16
C SER A 219 -19.18 -14.77 -14.34
N ILE A 220 -19.38 -15.76 -13.46
CA ILE A 220 -20.58 -15.82 -12.58
C ILE A 220 -20.63 -14.59 -11.65
N LEU A 221 -19.48 -14.13 -11.15
CA LEU A 221 -19.38 -12.92 -10.31
C LEU A 221 -19.70 -11.63 -11.08
N ALA A 222 -19.68 -11.65 -12.41
CA ALA A 222 -20.00 -10.48 -13.22
C ALA A 222 -21.46 -10.03 -13.02
N VAL A 223 -22.39 -10.96 -12.79
CA VAL A 223 -23.81 -10.65 -12.61
C VAL A 223 -24.07 -9.84 -11.33
N PRO A 224 -23.69 -10.30 -10.12
CA PRO A 224 -23.91 -9.52 -8.91
C PRO A 224 -23.15 -8.18 -8.95
N LEU A 225 -21.93 -8.15 -9.51
CA LEU A 225 -21.20 -6.88 -9.63
C LEU A 225 -21.89 -5.91 -10.59
N ALA A 226 -22.40 -6.38 -11.73
CA ALA A 226 -23.15 -5.54 -12.66
C ALA A 226 -24.42 -4.97 -12.03
N ILE A 227 -25.16 -5.78 -11.26
CA ILE A 227 -26.34 -5.32 -10.51
C ILE A 227 -25.93 -4.27 -9.47
N ALA A 228 -24.91 -4.56 -8.65
CA ALA A 228 -24.41 -3.62 -7.65
C ALA A 228 -23.94 -2.29 -8.29
N LEU A 229 -23.27 -2.37 -9.44
CA LEU A 229 -22.80 -1.21 -10.18
C LEU A 229 -23.96 -0.36 -10.72
N ILE A 230 -25.01 -0.99 -11.27
CA ILE A 230 -26.22 -0.27 -11.70
C ILE A 230 -26.87 0.43 -10.52
N LEU A 231 -27.07 -0.28 -9.41
CA LEU A 231 -27.68 0.28 -8.20
C LEU A 231 -26.85 1.44 -7.64
N PHE A 232 -25.53 1.29 -7.61
CA PHE A 232 -24.60 2.32 -7.17
C PHE A 232 -24.67 3.56 -8.07
N LEU A 233 -24.58 3.40 -9.38
CA LEU A 233 -24.65 4.51 -10.33
C LEU A 233 -26.01 5.21 -10.28
N LEU A 234 -27.11 4.46 -10.12
CA LEU A 234 -28.44 5.03 -9.97
C LEU A 234 -28.58 5.79 -8.64
N ALA A 235 -28.08 5.24 -7.54
CA ALA A 235 -28.08 5.90 -6.25
C ALA A 235 -27.29 7.21 -6.30
N VAL A 236 -26.09 7.21 -6.88
CA VAL A 236 -25.29 8.43 -7.06
C VAL A 236 -26.00 9.44 -7.97
N ALA A 237 -26.64 9.00 -9.05
CA ALA A 237 -27.39 9.89 -9.94
C ALA A 237 -28.60 10.54 -9.26
N LEU A 238 -29.25 9.85 -8.32
CA LEU A 238 -30.42 10.35 -7.58
C LEU A 238 -30.02 11.20 -6.36
N SER A 239 -28.97 10.82 -5.64
CA SER A 239 -28.53 11.49 -4.40
C SER A 239 -27.55 12.64 -4.62
N GLY A 240 -26.95 12.74 -5.81
CA GLY A 240 -25.89 13.68 -6.10
C GLY A 240 -24.51 13.18 -5.65
N ILE A 241 -23.47 13.69 -6.29
CA ILE A 241 -22.08 13.23 -6.06
C ILE A 241 -21.56 13.61 -4.67
N ASP A 242 -22.13 14.65 -4.05
CA ASP A 242 -21.70 15.16 -2.75
C ASP A 242 -21.96 14.17 -1.61
N VAL A 243 -23.01 13.36 -1.72
CA VAL A 243 -23.31 12.29 -0.74
C VAL A 243 -22.22 11.23 -0.74
N LEU A 244 -21.63 10.93 -1.91
CA LEU A 244 -20.53 9.96 -2.02
C LEU A 244 -19.26 10.46 -1.30
N TRP A 245 -18.98 11.77 -1.38
CA TRP A 245 -17.81 12.37 -0.73
C TRP A 245 -17.97 12.47 0.78
N ALA A 246 -19.17 12.75 1.26
CA ALA A 246 -19.47 12.77 2.70
C ALA A 246 -19.41 11.37 3.32
N ALA A 247 -19.77 10.32 2.57
CA ALA A 247 -19.86 8.97 3.09
C ALA A 247 -18.51 8.22 3.20
N THR A 248 -17.43 8.69 2.57
CA THR A 248 -16.15 7.94 2.57
C THR A 248 -14.91 8.82 2.46
N LYS A 249 -13.98 8.64 3.42
CA LYS A 249 -12.68 9.32 3.47
C LYS A 249 -11.67 8.82 2.43
N SER A 250 -11.97 7.79 1.65
CA SER A 250 -11.10 7.17 0.62
C SER A 250 -11.88 6.70 -0.62
N ALA A 251 -12.65 7.61 -1.24
CA ALA A 251 -13.54 7.23 -2.34
C ALA A 251 -12.79 6.88 -3.64
N THR A 252 -11.64 7.52 -3.91
CA THR A 252 -10.87 7.28 -5.14
C THR A 252 -10.34 5.84 -5.23
N PRO A 253 -9.63 5.28 -4.23
CA PRO A 253 -9.16 3.89 -4.30
C PRO A 253 -10.30 2.88 -4.45
N LEU A 254 -11.44 3.11 -3.79
CA LEU A 254 -12.61 2.23 -3.89
C LEU A 254 -13.19 2.23 -5.31
N LEU A 255 -13.37 3.42 -5.92
CA LEU A 255 -13.87 3.54 -7.29
C LEU A 255 -12.93 2.90 -8.31
N LEU A 256 -11.62 3.06 -8.14
CA LEU A 256 -10.61 2.42 -8.99
C LEU A 256 -10.60 0.89 -8.81
N ALA A 257 -10.72 0.39 -7.58
CA ALA A 257 -10.85 -1.04 -7.32
C ALA A 257 -12.09 -1.64 -8.00
N CYS A 258 -13.24 -0.95 -7.93
CA CYS A 258 -14.44 -1.33 -8.66
C CYS A 258 -14.22 -1.29 -10.19
N ALA A 259 -13.48 -0.31 -10.72
CA ALA A 259 -13.17 -0.22 -12.14
C ALA A 259 -12.25 -1.36 -12.61
N VAL A 260 -11.23 -1.71 -11.82
CA VAL A 260 -10.35 -2.87 -12.07
C VAL A 260 -11.14 -4.17 -12.00
N GLY A 261 -12.01 -4.34 -11.00
CA GLY A 261 -12.91 -5.48 -10.91
C GLY A 261 -13.83 -5.60 -12.13
N ALA A 262 -14.45 -4.50 -12.54
CA ALA A 262 -15.27 -4.45 -13.75
C ALA A 262 -14.47 -4.80 -15.01
N PHE A 263 -13.22 -4.32 -15.12
CA PHE A 263 -12.31 -4.66 -16.21
C PHE A 263 -11.99 -6.16 -16.26
N VAL A 264 -11.58 -6.76 -15.13
CA VAL A 264 -11.25 -8.19 -15.04
C VAL A 264 -12.45 -9.05 -15.39
N LEU A 265 -13.62 -8.76 -14.81
CA LEU A 265 -14.83 -9.53 -15.04
C LEU A 265 -15.39 -9.34 -16.46
N THR A 266 -15.26 -8.15 -17.05
CA THR A 266 -15.58 -7.92 -18.47
C THR A 266 -14.73 -8.84 -19.36
N ASN A 267 -13.42 -8.91 -19.10
CA ASN A 267 -12.52 -9.79 -19.86
C ASN A 267 -12.81 -11.28 -19.63
N ALA A 268 -13.25 -11.66 -18.43
CA ALA A 268 -13.66 -13.03 -18.15
C ALA A 268 -14.93 -13.45 -18.93
N VAL A 269 -15.86 -12.52 -19.14
CA VAL A 269 -17.09 -12.74 -19.91
C VAL A 269 -16.84 -12.71 -21.43
N VAL A 270 -16.10 -11.71 -21.92
CA VAL A 270 -15.85 -11.49 -23.36
C VAL A 270 -14.92 -12.56 -23.94
N ARG A 271 -13.97 -13.06 -23.13
CA ARG A 271 -12.98 -14.07 -23.51
C ARG A 271 -12.20 -13.70 -24.77
N ASP A 272 -11.43 -14.64 -25.28
CA ASP A 272 -10.51 -14.48 -26.40
C ASP A 272 -11.15 -14.73 -27.77
N ASP A 273 -12.26 -15.49 -27.83
CA ASP A 273 -13.05 -15.74 -29.04
C ASP A 273 -14.57 -15.73 -28.77
N ASP A 274 -15.36 -15.50 -29.81
CA ASP A 274 -16.82 -15.50 -29.76
C ASP A 274 -17.43 -16.89 -29.61
N ALA A 275 -16.75 -17.93 -30.11
CA ALA A 275 -17.11 -19.33 -29.88
C ALA A 275 -16.93 -19.72 -28.40
N ASP A 276 -15.94 -19.11 -27.74
CA ASP A 276 -15.59 -19.38 -26.35
C ASP A 276 -16.33 -18.45 -25.37
N ALA A 277 -16.83 -17.30 -25.83
CA ALA A 277 -17.62 -16.36 -25.04
C ALA A 277 -18.88 -17.02 -24.44
N SER A 278 -19.24 -16.63 -23.21
CA SER A 278 -20.37 -17.24 -22.50
C SER A 278 -21.65 -17.28 -23.34
N ASN A 279 -22.24 -18.47 -23.51
CA ASN A 279 -23.50 -18.65 -24.24
C ASN A 279 -24.73 -18.05 -23.51
N SER A 280 -24.58 -17.71 -22.24
CA SER A 280 -25.66 -17.10 -21.46
C SER A 280 -25.81 -15.62 -21.82
N ARG A 281 -27.03 -15.25 -22.26
CA ARG A 281 -27.38 -13.84 -22.53
C ARG A 281 -27.21 -12.96 -21.29
N ILE A 282 -27.51 -13.49 -20.10
CA ILE A 282 -27.39 -12.75 -18.83
C ILE A 282 -25.93 -12.37 -18.58
N LEU A 283 -25.00 -13.30 -18.79
CA LEU A 283 -23.58 -13.03 -18.63
C LEU A 283 -23.08 -12.01 -19.65
N ARG A 284 -23.50 -12.10 -20.92
CA ARG A 284 -23.15 -11.11 -21.95
C ARG A 284 -23.64 -9.70 -21.60
N ILE A 285 -24.86 -9.58 -21.08
CA ILE A 285 -25.41 -8.30 -20.61
C ILE A 285 -24.59 -7.79 -19.43
N ALA A 286 -24.29 -8.63 -18.45
CA ALA A 286 -23.47 -8.26 -17.31
C ALA A 286 -22.08 -7.75 -17.75
N GLY A 287 -21.39 -8.47 -18.64
CA GLY A 287 -20.11 -8.03 -19.19
C GLY A 287 -20.20 -6.70 -19.95
N PHE A 288 -21.28 -6.47 -20.71
CA PHE A 288 -21.51 -5.19 -21.37
C PHE A 288 -21.73 -4.05 -20.38
N VAL A 289 -22.55 -4.26 -19.34
CA VAL A 289 -22.81 -3.29 -18.27
C VAL A 289 -21.52 -2.93 -17.53
N LEU A 290 -20.70 -3.93 -17.20
CA LEU A 290 -19.40 -3.69 -16.57
C LEU A 290 -18.46 -2.91 -17.49
N ALA A 291 -18.40 -3.25 -18.79
CA ALA A 291 -17.56 -2.58 -19.76
C ALA A 291 -17.87 -1.08 -19.87
N ILE A 292 -19.15 -0.72 -20.01
CA ILE A 292 -19.57 0.69 -20.07
C ILE A 292 -19.48 1.38 -18.72
N GLY A 293 -19.57 0.62 -17.63
CA GLY A 293 -19.52 1.11 -16.25
C GLY A 293 -18.11 1.52 -15.77
N ILE A 294 -17.04 1.09 -16.45
CA ILE A 294 -15.66 1.50 -16.11
C ILE A 294 -15.49 3.02 -16.28
N LEU A 295 -16.03 3.59 -17.36
CA LEU A 295 -15.87 5.03 -17.64
C LEU A 295 -16.50 5.94 -16.57
N PRO A 296 -17.76 5.77 -16.14
CA PRO A 296 -18.33 6.60 -15.08
C PRO A 296 -17.62 6.38 -13.74
N LEU A 297 -17.17 5.16 -13.42
CA LEU A 297 -16.35 4.92 -12.21
C LEU A 297 -15.04 5.71 -12.24
N ALA A 298 -14.31 5.65 -13.36
CA ALA A 298 -13.07 6.38 -13.55
C ALA A 298 -13.29 7.91 -13.55
N ALA A 299 -14.39 8.38 -14.15
CA ALA A 299 -14.75 9.79 -14.13
C ALA A 299 -15.08 10.29 -12.72
N MET A 300 -15.84 9.52 -11.93
CA MET A 300 -16.08 9.84 -10.51
C MET A 300 -14.77 9.84 -9.72
N ALA A 301 -13.86 8.88 -9.97
CA ALA A 301 -12.55 8.87 -9.33
C ALA A 301 -11.72 10.14 -9.69
N ALA A 302 -11.77 10.58 -10.94
CA ALA A 302 -11.13 11.82 -11.39
C ALA A 302 -11.72 13.05 -10.69
N LEU A 303 -13.05 13.15 -10.59
CA LEU A 303 -13.72 14.23 -9.86
C LEU A 303 -13.36 14.22 -8.37
N SER A 304 -13.33 13.03 -7.75
CA SER A 304 -12.88 12.82 -6.36
C SER A 304 -11.48 13.37 -6.10
N MET A 305 -10.56 13.05 -7.01
CA MET A 305 -9.17 13.44 -6.86
C MET A 305 -9.01 14.94 -7.14
N GLY A 306 -9.77 15.48 -8.10
CA GLY A 306 -9.81 16.90 -8.40
C GLY A 306 -10.21 17.74 -7.19
N THR A 307 -11.26 17.36 -6.46
CA THR A 307 -11.68 18.09 -5.24
C THR A 307 -10.62 18.03 -4.14
N ARG A 308 -9.96 16.88 -3.95
CA ARG A 308 -8.85 16.74 -2.99
C ARG A 308 -7.64 17.60 -3.36
N ILE A 309 -7.31 17.69 -4.64
CA ILE A 309 -6.20 18.53 -5.11
C ILE A 309 -6.53 20.00 -4.91
N ASP A 310 -7.77 20.42 -5.16
CA ASP A 310 -8.14 21.80 -4.89
C ASP A 310 -8.07 22.14 -3.39
N GLN A 311 -8.62 21.25 -2.55
CA GLN A 311 -8.66 21.39 -1.09
C GLN A 311 -7.26 21.35 -0.45
N HIS A 312 -6.45 20.35 -0.79
CA HIS A 312 -5.19 20.03 -0.07
C HIS A 312 -3.92 20.25 -0.91
N GLY A 313 -4.04 20.61 -2.18
CA GLY A 313 -2.91 20.70 -3.09
C GLY A 313 -2.42 19.33 -3.57
N LEU A 314 -1.32 19.35 -4.32
CA LEU A 314 -0.66 18.14 -4.80
C LEU A 314 0.18 17.51 -3.68
N SER A 315 0.16 16.18 -3.65
CA SER A 315 1.14 15.37 -2.95
C SER A 315 1.64 14.28 -3.90
N PRO A 316 2.79 13.66 -3.61
CA PRO A 316 3.34 12.62 -4.48
C PRO A 316 2.38 11.44 -4.68
N GLU A 317 1.74 10.96 -3.61
CA GLU A 317 0.67 9.95 -3.64
C GLU A 317 -0.49 10.33 -4.58
N ARG A 318 -0.92 11.61 -4.58
CA ARG A 318 -2.00 12.08 -5.46
C ARG A 318 -1.58 12.11 -6.92
N LEU A 319 -0.31 12.38 -7.22
CA LEU A 319 0.23 12.30 -8.59
C LEU A 319 0.23 10.85 -9.10
N TRP A 320 0.60 9.88 -8.26
CA TRP A 320 0.43 8.45 -8.58
C TRP A 320 -1.03 8.09 -8.84
N ALA A 321 -1.94 8.54 -7.97
CA ALA A 321 -3.36 8.32 -8.14
C ALA A 321 -3.90 8.94 -9.44
N LEU A 322 -3.45 10.14 -9.82
CA LEU A 322 -3.81 10.77 -11.10
C LEU A 322 -3.40 9.92 -12.31
N ILE A 323 -2.24 9.26 -12.25
CA ILE A 323 -1.81 8.38 -13.34
C ILE A 323 -2.66 7.11 -13.38
N ALA A 324 -2.94 6.50 -12.23
CA ALA A 324 -3.85 5.36 -12.15
C ALA A 324 -5.25 5.70 -12.68
N ILE A 325 -5.77 6.89 -12.33
CA ILE A 325 -7.03 7.43 -12.87
C ILE A 325 -6.91 7.63 -14.39
N GLY A 326 -5.82 8.20 -14.89
CA GLY A 326 -5.59 8.39 -16.33
C GLY A 326 -5.62 7.08 -17.10
N VAL A 327 -4.99 6.03 -16.57
CA VAL A 327 -5.04 4.68 -17.13
C VAL A 327 -6.48 4.13 -17.09
N ALA A 328 -7.17 4.24 -15.96
CA ALA A 328 -8.56 3.79 -15.83
C ALA A 328 -9.51 4.52 -16.78
N VAL A 329 -9.33 5.83 -16.98
CA VAL A 329 -10.09 6.63 -17.96
C VAL A 329 -9.77 6.17 -19.39
N ALA A 330 -8.51 5.89 -19.72
CA ALA A 330 -8.14 5.38 -21.04
C ALA A 330 -8.80 4.02 -21.33
N TYR A 331 -8.80 3.09 -20.36
CA TYR A 331 -9.52 1.83 -20.47
C TYR A 331 -11.03 2.02 -20.59
N GLY A 332 -11.63 2.84 -19.71
CA GLY A 332 -13.05 3.15 -19.74
C GLY A 332 -13.49 3.78 -21.06
N ALA A 333 -12.73 4.75 -21.58
CA ALA A 333 -13.01 5.40 -22.85
C ALA A 333 -12.85 4.42 -24.02
N GLY A 334 -11.79 3.60 -24.03
CA GLY A 334 -11.58 2.57 -25.05
C GLY A 334 -12.74 1.57 -25.11
N TYR A 335 -13.20 1.10 -23.94
CA TYR A 335 -14.31 0.16 -23.83
C TYR A 335 -15.64 0.79 -24.23
N PHE A 336 -15.88 2.04 -23.81
CA PHE A 336 -17.08 2.78 -24.17
C PHE A 336 -17.15 3.06 -25.67
N VAL A 337 -16.03 3.45 -26.29
CA VAL A 337 -15.94 3.64 -27.75
C VAL A 337 -16.14 2.32 -28.49
N ALA A 338 -15.55 1.22 -28.01
CA ALA A 338 -15.77 -0.11 -28.57
C ALA A 338 -17.25 -0.54 -28.49
N ALA A 339 -17.89 -0.32 -27.35
CA ALA A 339 -19.32 -0.57 -27.12
C ALA A 339 -20.21 0.21 -28.10
N ILE A 340 -19.94 1.50 -28.31
CA ILE A 340 -20.74 2.35 -29.21
C ILE A 340 -20.49 2.00 -30.68
N ARG A 341 -19.22 1.89 -31.10
CA ARG A 341 -18.86 1.69 -32.51
C ARG A 341 -19.17 0.28 -33.00
N GLY A 342 -18.94 -0.73 -32.16
CA GLY A 342 -19.14 -2.14 -32.53
C GLY A 342 -20.60 -2.60 -32.46
N ARG A 343 -21.50 -1.79 -31.87
CA ARG A 343 -22.92 -2.11 -31.68
C ARG A 343 -23.11 -3.51 -31.08
N LYS A 344 -24.22 -4.21 -31.38
CA LYS A 344 -24.57 -5.48 -30.70
C LYS A 344 -23.54 -6.59 -30.89
N ASP A 345 -22.98 -6.74 -32.08
CA ASP A 345 -22.20 -7.94 -32.41
C ASP A 345 -20.69 -7.70 -32.44
N GLY A 346 -20.23 -6.52 -32.88
CA GLY A 346 -18.81 -6.21 -33.12
C GLY A 346 -18.08 -5.49 -31.99
N TRP A 347 -18.75 -5.16 -30.87
CA TRP A 347 -18.09 -4.43 -29.77
C TRP A 347 -16.99 -5.24 -29.08
N ARG A 348 -17.12 -6.58 -29.06
CA ARG A 348 -16.16 -7.49 -28.44
C ARG A 348 -14.82 -7.48 -29.18
N ASP A 349 -14.83 -7.48 -30.51
CA ASP A 349 -13.60 -7.43 -31.31
C ASP A 349 -12.86 -6.11 -31.16
N LEU A 350 -13.60 -4.99 -31.17
CA LEU A 350 -13.01 -3.67 -30.93
C LEU A 350 -12.44 -3.56 -29.51
N LEU A 351 -13.10 -4.17 -28.51
CA LEU A 351 -12.63 -4.22 -27.14
C LEU A 351 -11.33 -5.05 -27.03
N ARG A 352 -11.27 -6.21 -27.68
CA ARG A 352 -10.05 -7.06 -27.75
C ARG A 352 -8.87 -6.29 -28.37
N GLN A 353 -9.11 -5.54 -29.45
CA GLN A 353 -8.10 -4.67 -30.06
C GLN A 353 -7.69 -3.52 -29.14
N ALA A 354 -8.64 -2.87 -28.45
CA ALA A 354 -8.35 -1.83 -27.50
C ALA A 354 -7.46 -2.34 -26.35
N ASN A 355 -7.72 -3.55 -25.85
CA ASN A 355 -6.93 -4.15 -24.77
C ASN A 355 -5.46 -4.32 -25.12
N LEU A 356 -5.13 -4.78 -26.33
CA LEU A 356 -3.73 -4.92 -26.72
C LEU A 356 -3.02 -3.56 -26.72
N HIS A 357 -3.64 -2.54 -27.32
CA HIS A 357 -3.08 -1.18 -27.35
C HIS A 357 -2.91 -0.62 -25.94
N LEU A 358 -3.95 -0.73 -25.11
CA LEU A 358 -3.95 -0.21 -23.75
C LEU A 358 -2.98 -0.96 -22.84
N ALA A 359 -2.81 -2.28 -23.02
CA ALA A 359 -1.83 -3.06 -22.27
C ALA A 359 -0.39 -2.64 -22.60
N VAL A 360 -0.08 -2.41 -23.88
CA VAL A 360 1.24 -1.91 -24.31
C VAL A 360 1.47 -0.49 -23.77
N ILE A 361 0.49 0.41 -23.90
CA ILE A 361 0.59 1.78 -23.37
C ILE A 361 0.81 1.75 -21.85
N THR A 362 0.04 0.94 -21.13
CA THR A 362 0.17 0.80 -19.67
C THR A 362 1.52 0.22 -19.27
N CYS A 363 2.02 -0.75 -20.02
CA CYS A 363 3.37 -1.30 -19.82
C CYS A 363 4.46 -0.22 -19.99
N VAL A 364 4.34 0.63 -21.02
CA VAL A 364 5.27 1.74 -21.24
C VAL A 364 5.16 2.78 -20.13
N ILE A 365 3.96 3.17 -19.73
CA ILE A 365 3.74 4.11 -18.62
C ILE A 365 4.36 3.54 -17.34
N ALA A 366 4.07 2.29 -16.99
CA ALA A 366 4.62 1.63 -15.82
C ALA A 366 6.16 1.59 -15.85
N PHE A 367 6.75 1.30 -17.01
CA PHE A 367 8.19 1.33 -17.19
C PHE A 367 8.78 2.75 -17.02
N LEU A 368 8.15 3.77 -17.59
CA LEU A 368 8.59 5.16 -17.44
C LEU A 368 8.48 5.65 -15.98
N LEU A 369 7.45 5.24 -15.26
CA LEU A 369 7.23 5.57 -13.85
C LEU A 369 8.18 4.85 -12.90
N ALA A 370 8.60 3.64 -13.27
CA ALA A 370 9.65 2.93 -12.54
C ALA A 370 11.02 3.63 -12.69
N MET A 371 11.20 4.41 -13.76
CA MET A 371 12.42 5.18 -14.02
C MET A 371 12.41 6.57 -13.34
N PRO A 372 13.59 7.14 -13.02
CA PRO A 372 13.77 8.46 -12.39
C PRO A 372 13.40 9.67 -13.26
N ILE A 373 12.45 9.56 -14.18
CA ILE A 373 12.16 10.63 -15.13
C ILE A 373 11.32 11.73 -14.47
N LEU A 374 10.42 11.36 -13.55
CA LEU A 374 9.51 12.28 -12.87
C LEU A 374 9.83 12.34 -11.38
N ASN A 375 10.02 13.56 -10.87
CA ASN A 375 10.18 13.82 -9.43
C ASN A 375 8.87 14.40 -8.87
N PHE A 376 7.98 13.51 -8.40
CA PHE A 376 6.69 13.92 -7.82
C PHE A 376 6.83 14.68 -6.51
N GLY A 377 7.88 14.39 -5.73
CA GLY A 377 8.27 15.19 -4.56
C GLY A 377 8.52 16.65 -4.92
N ALA A 378 9.30 16.91 -5.97
CA ALA A 378 9.58 18.28 -6.44
C ALA A 378 8.33 19.00 -6.97
N ILE A 379 7.51 18.31 -7.79
CA ILE A 379 6.27 18.87 -8.33
C ILE A 379 5.30 19.24 -7.20
N SER A 380 5.16 18.37 -6.21
CA SER A 380 4.28 18.58 -5.07
C SER A 380 4.81 19.67 -4.13
N THR A 381 6.12 19.70 -3.88
CA THR A 381 6.78 20.78 -3.10
C THR A 381 6.53 22.14 -3.73
N GLY A 382 6.75 22.27 -5.04
CA GLY A 382 6.49 23.53 -5.75
C GLY A 382 5.02 23.95 -5.70
N ASN A 383 4.09 22.99 -5.76
CA ASN A 383 2.67 23.28 -5.60
C ASN A 383 2.32 23.79 -4.19
N GLN A 384 2.86 23.17 -3.14
CA GLN A 384 2.60 23.58 -1.76
C GLN A 384 3.20 24.97 -1.46
N LEU A 385 4.44 25.21 -1.88
CA LEU A 385 5.08 26.53 -1.74
C LEU A 385 4.26 27.63 -2.43
N SER A 386 3.83 27.41 -3.67
CA SER A 386 3.01 28.37 -4.40
C SER A 386 1.68 28.67 -3.68
N ARG A 387 1.07 27.68 -3.03
CA ARG A 387 -0.16 27.86 -2.24
C ARG A 387 0.08 28.68 -0.97
N LEU A 388 1.22 28.50 -0.31
CA LEU A 388 1.64 29.30 0.83
C LEU A 388 1.95 30.75 0.43
N GLU A 389 2.76 30.93 -0.61
CA GLU A 389 3.17 32.25 -1.13
C GLU A 389 2.01 33.08 -1.67
N SER A 390 1.03 32.43 -2.31
CA SER A 390 -0.20 33.09 -2.80
C SER A 390 -1.23 33.36 -1.71
N GLY A 391 -0.99 32.92 -0.47
CA GLY A 391 -1.93 33.04 0.64
C GLY A 391 -3.18 32.16 0.50
N LYS A 392 -3.19 31.18 -0.42
CA LYS A 392 -4.28 30.19 -0.54
C LYS A 392 -4.34 29.28 0.70
N VAL A 393 -3.21 29.12 1.40
CA VAL A 393 -3.09 28.46 2.69
C VAL A 393 -2.32 29.40 3.62
N SER A 394 -2.84 29.64 4.82
CA SER A 394 -2.17 30.49 5.81
C SER A 394 -0.99 29.75 6.46
N ALA A 395 -0.07 30.51 7.08
CA ALA A 395 1.13 29.94 7.69
C ALA A 395 0.82 28.95 8.83
N ASP A 396 -0.30 29.12 9.53
CA ASP A 396 -0.78 28.25 10.62
C ASP A 396 -1.50 26.99 10.13
N GLU A 397 -2.19 27.04 8.98
CA GLU A 397 -2.83 25.87 8.37
C GLU A 397 -1.88 25.07 7.47
N PHE A 398 -0.68 25.58 7.20
CA PHE A 398 0.29 24.97 6.30
C PHE A 398 0.94 23.70 6.88
N ASP A 399 1.12 22.72 6.01
CA ASP A 399 1.59 21.39 6.38
C ASP A 399 3.12 21.23 6.27
N TYR A 400 3.85 21.79 7.22
CA TYR A 400 5.33 21.68 7.25
C TYR A 400 5.81 20.23 7.46
N THR A 401 5.05 19.44 8.22
CA THR A 401 5.34 18.02 8.47
C THR A 401 5.34 17.20 7.17
N ALA A 402 4.42 17.48 6.24
CA ALA A 402 4.41 16.80 4.94
C ALA A 402 5.67 17.09 4.11
N LEU A 403 6.23 18.32 4.18
CA LEU A 403 7.50 18.63 3.52
C LEU A 403 8.67 17.82 4.11
N ARG A 404 8.66 17.58 5.43
CA ARG A 404 9.72 16.82 6.13
C ARG A 404 9.71 15.32 5.79
N TRP A 405 8.52 14.73 5.67
CA TRP A 405 8.34 13.27 5.64
C TRP A 405 7.79 12.72 4.32
N ASP A 406 6.89 13.45 3.65
CA ASP A 406 6.08 12.89 2.57
C ASP A 406 6.57 13.35 1.18
N PHE A 407 7.53 14.27 1.09
CA PHE A 407 7.90 14.95 -0.17
C PHE A 407 9.37 14.73 -0.57
N GLY A 408 10.13 13.98 0.24
CA GLY A 408 11.54 13.67 -0.02
C GLY A 408 12.48 14.87 0.13
N ASP A 409 13.65 14.80 -0.53
CA ASP A 409 14.67 15.86 -0.52
C ASP A 409 14.14 17.24 -0.95
N PRO A 410 13.37 17.36 -2.05
CA PRO A 410 12.83 18.66 -2.45
C PRO A 410 12.00 19.31 -1.33
N GLY A 411 11.21 18.51 -0.62
CA GLY A 411 10.42 18.96 0.52
C GLY A 411 11.31 19.44 1.68
N ARG A 412 12.33 18.66 2.05
CA ARG A 412 13.27 19.03 3.12
C ARG A 412 14.12 20.24 2.79
N GLU A 413 14.55 20.39 1.54
CA GLU A 413 15.27 21.58 1.07
C GLU A 413 14.38 22.82 1.14
N ALA A 414 13.13 22.72 0.68
CA ALA A 414 12.15 23.79 0.81
C ALA A 414 11.88 24.14 2.27
N LEU A 415 11.74 23.14 3.13
CA LEU A 415 11.53 23.32 4.56
C LEU A 415 12.71 24.06 5.23
N ALA A 416 13.94 23.72 4.86
CA ALA A 416 15.15 24.42 5.33
C ALA A 416 15.22 25.88 4.86
N GLN A 417 14.61 26.20 3.71
CA GLN A 417 14.47 27.59 3.25
C GLN A 417 13.38 28.33 4.02
N LEU A 418 12.23 27.69 4.30
CA LEU A 418 11.15 28.28 5.09
C LEU A 418 11.59 28.60 6.54
N ALA A 419 12.49 27.81 7.12
CA ALA A 419 13.12 28.10 8.42
C ALA A 419 13.97 29.38 8.44
N LYS A 420 14.25 29.98 7.27
CA LYS A 420 14.96 31.27 7.13
C LYS A 420 14.01 32.41 6.73
N SER A 421 12.71 32.16 6.70
CA SER A 421 11.69 33.15 6.35
C SER A 421 11.72 34.35 7.32
N SER A 422 11.41 35.53 6.79
CA SER A 422 11.17 36.73 7.61
C SER A 422 9.82 36.70 8.32
N ASP A 423 8.89 35.85 7.87
CA ASP A 423 7.61 35.61 8.54
C ASP A 423 7.82 34.68 9.74
N ALA A 424 7.48 35.15 10.93
CA ALA A 424 7.71 34.44 12.18
C ALA A 424 6.93 33.12 12.28
N ALA A 425 5.70 33.06 11.76
CA ALA A 425 4.86 31.86 11.81
C ALA A 425 5.38 30.79 10.85
N ILE A 426 5.80 31.20 9.64
CA ILE A 426 6.42 30.28 8.68
C ILE A 426 7.74 29.73 9.22
N LYS A 427 8.56 30.61 9.78
CA LYS A 427 9.84 30.22 10.37
C LYS A 427 9.65 29.21 11.51
N GLU A 428 8.76 29.51 12.45
CA GLU A 428 8.47 28.63 13.60
C GLU A 428 7.96 27.26 13.14
N GLY A 429 6.97 27.23 12.23
CA GLY A 429 6.42 25.97 11.71
C GLY A 429 7.47 25.11 11.00
N ALA A 430 8.38 25.74 10.26
CA ALA A 430 9.47 25.05 9.58
C ALA A 430 10.54 24.51 10.56
N GLU A 431 10.93 25.30 11.57
CA GLU A 431 11.89 24.86 12.59
C GLU A 431 11.36 23.67 13.41
N ILE A 432 10.07 23.70 13.78
CA ILE A 432 9.42 22.58 14.48
C ILE A 432 9.44 21.32 13.62
N ALA A 433 9.07 21.41 12.35
CA ALA A 433 9.06 20.26 11.45
C ALA A 433 10.47 19.71 11.16
N LEU A 434 11.49 20.56 11.11
CA LEU A 434 12.89 20.12 10.95
C LEU A 434 13.40 19.36 12.17
N ALA A 435 12.99 19.76 13.37
CA ALA A 435 13.38 19.12 14.63
C ALA A 435 12.69 17.76 14.88
N GLN A 436 11.79 17.32 13.99
CA GLN A 436 11.12 16.02 14.13
C GLN A 436 12.08 14.87 13.84
N GLU A 437 12.26 14.01 14.84
CA GLU A 437 13.07 12.78 14.75
C GLU A 437 12.25 11.57 14.25
N SER A 438 10.94 11.56 14.51
CA SER A 438 9.99 10.55 14.04
C SER A 438 8.81 11.19 13.31
N ARG A 439 8.15 10.41 12.44
CA ARG A 439 6.94 10.87 11.76
C ARG A 439 5.76 10.87 12.75
N PRO A 440 5.16 12.03 13.05
CA PRO A 440 4.05 12.08 14.00
C PRO A 440 2.81 11.38 13.43
N TYR A 441 2.12 10.59 14.26
CA TYR A 441 0.89 9.92 13.85
C TYR A 441 -0.21 10.93 13.56
N ARG A 442 -0.72 10.95 12.32
CA ARG A 442 -1.67 11.97 11.86
C ARG A 442 -3.10 11.43 11.82
N TYR A 443 -3.98 11.96 12.65
CA TYR A 443 -5.41 11.64 12.57
C TYR A 443 -6.17 12.81 11.93
N GLY A 444 -6.60 12.63 10.67
CA GLY A 444 -7.45 13.60 9.97
C GLY A 444 -6.73 14.88 9.46
N PRO A 445 -7.48 15.80 8.82
CA PRO A 445 -6.97 17.07 8.32
C PRO A 445 -6.50 17.99 9.45
N ILE A 446 -5.51 18.85 9.18
CA ILE A 446 -4.96 19.83 10.16
C ILE A 446 -6.07 20.65 10.83
N LYS A 447 -7.09 21.06 10.07
CA LYS A 447 -8.20 21.86 10.58
C LYS A 447 -9.03 21.13 11.65
N GLU A 448 -9.27 19.83 11.49
CA GLU A 448 -9.95 19.02 12.51
C GLU A 448 -9.05 18.88 13.76
N GLN A 449 -7.73 18.76 13.57
CA GLN A 449 -6.77 18.69 14.66
C GLN A 449 -6.74 19.98 15.47
N THR A 450 -6.78 21.15 14.82
CA THR A 450 -6.85 22.44 15.49
C THR A 450 -8.11 22.56 16.33
N SER A 451 -9.28 22.16 15.80
CA SER A 451 -10.53 22.21 16.58
C SER A 451 -10.53 21.25 17.77
N ASP A 452 -9.99 20.04 17.62
CA ASP A 452 -9.88 19.07 18.71
C ASP A 452 -8.89 19.56 19.78
N ARG A 453 -7.77 20.17 19.35
CA ARG A 453 -6.79 20.81 20.24
C ARG A 453 -7.43 21.91 21.08
N ASP A 454 -8.12 22.84 20.43
CA ASP A 454 -8.72 24.00 21.10
C ASP A 454 -9.80 23.54 22.10
N ARG A 455 -10.54 22.47 21.78
CA ARG A 455 -11.48 21.83 22.71
C ARG A 455 -10.78 21.26 23.95
N ARG A 456 -9.68 20.51 23.78
CA ARG A 456 -8.92 19.93 24.90
C ARG A 456 -8.37 21.02 25.83
N LEU A 457 -7.82 22.08 25.24
CA LEU A 457 -7.28 23.21 26.01
C LEU A 457 -8.39 23.97 26.75
N ALA A 458 -9.58 24.09 26.18
CA ALA A 458 -10.72 24.70 26.86
C ALA A 458 -11.24 23.88 28.05
N ASN A 459 -11.03 22.56 28.05
CA ASN A 459 -11.40 21.66 29.14
C ASN A 459 -10.35 21.59 30.26
N LEU A 460 -9.14 22.09 30.03
CA LEU A 460 -8.00 21.99 30.93
C LEU A 460 -7.99 23.14 31.94
N ARG A 461 -8.03 22.80 33.23
CA ARG A 461 -7.73 23.71 34.34
C ARG A 461 -6.41 23.31 34.99
N MET A 462 -5.58 24.27 35.41
CA MET A 462 -4.28 24.01 36.04
C MET A 462 -4.24 24.66 37.43
N GLU A 463 -3.88 23.89 38.46
CA GLU A 463 -3.79 24.34 39.86
C GLU A 463 -2.33 24.58 40.28
N PHE A 464 -1.60 25.32 39.45
CA PHE A 464 -0.24 25.78 39.73
C PHE A 464 -0.02 27.10 39.00
N ASP A 465 1.00 27.88 39.34
CA ASP A 465 1.21 29.23 38.79
C ASP A 465 2.49 29.43 37.99
N ASP A 466 3.31 28.40 37.83
CA ASP A 466 4.51 28.46 36.99
C ASP A 466 4.14 28.65 35.50
N PRO A 467 4.50 29.79 34.87
CA PRO A 467 4.16 30.06 33.47
C PRO A 467 4.84 29.13 32.45
N ASP A 468 6.05 28.65 32.73
CA ASP A 468 6.78 27.75 31.83
C ASP A 468 6.18 26.33 31.90
N LEU A 469 5.90 25.85 33.11
CA LEU A 469 5.21 24.58 33.31
C LEU A 469 3.81 24.60 32.69
N LYS A 470 3.03 25.68 32.88
CA LYS A 470 1.71 25.84 32.24
C LYS A 470 1.79 25.64 30.74
N ARG A 471 2.73 26.35 30.10
CA ARG A 471 2.91 26.29 28.64
C ARG A 471 3.28 24.89 28.15
N ARG A 472 4.11 24.15 28.89
CA ARG A 472 4.52 22.78 28.54
C ARG A 472 3.39 21.78 28.72
N VAL A 473 2.59 21.94 29.78
CA VAL A 473 1.39 21.13 30.00
C VAL A 473 0.36 21.39 28.89
N GLU A 474 0.14 22.65 28.51
CA GLU A 474 -0.71 22.99 27.36
C GLU A 474 -0.23 22.31 26.08
N LEU A 475 1.07 22.40 25.76
CA LEU A 475 1.63 21.77 24.57
C LEU A 475 1.46 20.24 24.59
N THR A 476 1.65 19.62 25.76
CA THR A 476 1.53 18.17 25.93
C THR A 476 0.08 17.71 25.77
N ILE A 477 -0.88 18.39 26.40
CA ILE A 477 -2.32 18.09 26.30
C ILE A 477 -2.85 18.44 24.90
N ALA A 478 -2.37 19.52 24.29
CA ALA A 478 -2.65 19.88 22.91
C ALA A 478 -2.23 18.77 21.94
N GLY A 479 -1.10 18.12 22.19
CA GLY A 479 -0.63 16.97 21.42
C GLY A 479 -1.44 15.69 21.63
N ARG A 480 -1.95 15.44 22.85
CA ARG A 480 -2.59 14.16 23.22
C ARG A 480 -4.10 14.12 22.98
N ARG A 481 -4.50 13.28 22.04
CA ARG A 481 -5.91 13.20 21.62
C ARG A 481 -6.91 12.79 22.69
N TRP A 482 -6.56 11.82 23.54
CA TRP A 482 -7.46 11.26 24.55
C TRP A 482 -7.32 11.90 25.93
N SER A 483 -6.60 13.01 26.00
CA SER A 483 -6.47 13.79 27.23
C SER A 483 -7.48 14.93 27.21
N CYS A 484 -8.19 15.12 28.32
CA CYS A 484 -9.09 16.26 28.50
C CYS A 484 -10.20 16.36 27.44
N ASP A 485 -10.73 15.20 27.01
CA ASP A 485 -11.97 15.16 26.22
C ASP A 485 -13.18 15.58 27.08
N LYS A 486 -13.06 15.38 28.40
CA LYS A 486 -13.93 15.96 29.44
C LYS A 486 -13.17 17.04 30.23
N PRO A 487 -13.86 17.85 31.06
CA PRO A 487 -13.19 18.75 31.99
C PRO A 487 -12.14 18.00 32.81
N CYS A 488 -10.91 18.51 32.81
CA CYS A 488 -9.76 17.90 33.47
C CYS A 488 -9.01 18.94 34.30
N VAL A 489 -8.37 18.47 35.36
CA VAL A 489 -7.56 19.33 36.25
C VAL A 489 -6.13 18.79 36.30
N ALA A 490 -5.16 19.64 36.00
CA ALA A 490 -3.74 19.36 36.12
C ALA A 490 -3.19 19.86 37.46
N LEU A 491 -2.51 18.98 38.19
CA LEU A 491 -1.92 19.21 39.51
C LEU A 491 -0.43 18.92 39.44
N ASP A 492 0.42 19.82 39.94
CA ASP A 492 1.86 19.54 40.07
C ASP A 492 2.12 18.77 41.36
N LEU A 493 2.60 17.52 41.25
CA LEU A 493 2.80 16.63 42.40
C LEU A 493 4.20 16.79 43.01
N GLU A 494 5.22 16.81 42.15
CA GLU A 494 6.62 16.79 42.54
C GLU A 494 7.48 17.42 41.43
N GLU A 495 8.45 18.23 41.83
CA GLU A 495 9.55 18.69 40.98
C GLU A 495 10.86 18.06 41.45
N LYS A 496 11.62 17.47 40.52
CA LYS A 496 12.97 16.97 40.76
C LYS A 496 13.90 17.29 39.60
N ASP A 497 14.95 18.06 39.86
CA ASP A 497 15.99 18.43 38.89
C ASP A 497 15.43 19.03 37.58
N GLY A 498 14.36 19.84 37.67
CA GLY A 498 13.67 20.43 36.51
C GLY A 498 12.70 19.46 35.79
N VAL A 499 12.44 18.30 36.36
CA VAL A 499 11.42 17.36 35.89
C VAL A 499 10.23 17.39 36.83
N HIS A 500 9.08 17.83 36.33
CA HIS A 500 7.81 17.86 37.06
C HIS A 500 6.99 16.60 36.80
N THR A 501 6.38 16.06 37.84
CA THR A 501 5.35 15.02 37.73
C THR A 501 3.98 15.68 37.89
N VAL A 502 3.27 15.85 36.79
CA VAL A 502 1.95 16.50 36.75
C VAL A 502 0.86 15.42 36.69
N ALA A 503 -0.02 15.38 37.68
CA ALA A 503 -1.20 14.51 37.64
C ALA A 503 -2.33 15.19 36.85
N ILE A 504 -2.95 14.44 35.95
CA ILE A 504 -4.16 14.85 35.23
C ILE A 504 -5.33 14.04 35.76
N ALA A 505 -6.27 14.74 36.39
CA ALA A 505 -7.53 14.19 36.86
C ALA A 505 -8.61 14.42 35.80
N GLU A 506 -9.17 13.35 35.23
CA GLU A 506 -10.18 13.42 34.17
C GLU A 506 -11.28 12.38 34.40
N GLY A 507 -12.52 12.83 34.55
CA GLY A 507 -13.63 11.95 34.91
C GLY A 507 -13.32 11.21 36.22
N ARG A 508 -13.13 9.89 36.16
CA ARG A 508 -12.78 9.05 37.31
C ARG A 508 -11.34 8.55 37.29
N GLY A 509 -10.57 8.92 36.27
CA GLY A 509 -9.19 8.50 36.07
C GLY A 509 -8.21 9.55 36.57
N LEU A 510 -7.07 9.08 37.07
CA LEU A 510 -5.91 9.89 37.39
C LEU A 510 -4.71 9.28 36.67
N TYR A 511 -3.98 10.08 35.89
CA TYR A 511 -2.76 9.64 35.22
C TYR A 511 -1.67 10.70 35.34
N ASN A 512 -0.41 10.26 35.36
CA ASN A 512 0.72 11.18 35.51
C ASN A 512 1.38 11.47 34.16
N LEU A 513 1.81 12.72 34.02
CA LEU A 513 2.66 13.22 32.96
C LEU A 513 3.99 13.66 33.57
N THR A 514 5.09 13.25 32.94
CA THR A 514 6.41 13.74 33.29
C THR A 514 6.76 14.88 32.33
N ILE A 515 7.01 16.07 32.86
CA ILE A 515 7.31 17.29 32.08
C ILE A 515 8.72 17.76 32.44
N ASP A 516 9.63 17.73 31.48
CA ASP A 516 10.99 18.27 31.64
C ASP A 516 11.00 19.76 31.22
N THR A 517 11.31 20.65 32.18
CA THR A 517 11.42 22.10 31.93
C THR A 517 12.78 22.48 31.33
N ASN A 518 13.78 21.61 31.40
CA ASN A 518 15.08 21.81 30.75
C ASN A 518 15.04 21.54 29.24
N GLN A 519 14.06 20.76 28.77
CA GLN A 519 13.88 20.48 27.36
C GLN A 519 13.48 21.76 26.58
N PRO A 520 14.05 22.04 25.40
CA PRO A 520 13.60 23.14 24.54
C PRO A 520 12.13 22.98 24.11
N LEU A 521 11.32 24.05 24.20
CA LEU A 521 9.90 24.04 23.78
C LEU A 521 9.70 23.61 22.31
N ASN A 522 10.67 23.89 21.44
CA ASN A 522 10.60 23.49 20.03
C ASN A 522 10.78 21.98 19.85
N GLU A 523 11.60 21.32 20.68
CA GLU A 523 11.73 19.86 20.69
C GLU A 523 10.46 19.21 21.19
N LEU A 524 9.84 19.75 22.25
CA LEU A 524 8.54 19.28 22.75
C LEU A 524 7.44 19.39 21.67
N LYS A 525 7.42 20.50 20.92
CA LYS A 525 6.51 20.68 19.77
C LYS A 525 6.81 19.69 18.63
N ALA A 526 8.09 19.37 18.40
CA ALA A 526 8.51 18.45 17.34
C ALA A 526 8.17 16.99 17.67
N GLN A 527 8.24 16.58 18.94
CA GLN A 527 7.88 15.23 19.38
C GLN A 527 6.38 14.90 19.21
N GLY A 528 5.50 15.92 19.14
CA GLY A 528 4.09 15.71 18.90
C GLY A 528 3.42 14.83 19.96
N MET A 529 2.62 13.84 19.54
CA MET A 529 1.93 12.90 20.45
C MET A 529 2.87 12.03 21.31
N ASP A 530 4.13 11.88 20.91
CA ASP A 530 5.11 11.00 21.57
C ASP A 530 5.87 11.70 22.71
N ALA A 531 5.54 12.96 23.01
CA ALA A 531 6.32 13.82 23.91
C ALA A 531 6.46 13.32 25.36
N VAL A 532 5.64 12.38 25.85
CA VAL A 532 5.70 11.91 27.24
C VAL A 532 5.18 10.48 27.35
N SER A 533 5.88 9.58 28.05
CA SER A 533 5.28 8.33 28.55
C SER A 533 4.27 8.67 29.64
N ALA A 534 2.97 8.50 29.38
CA ALA A 534 2.02 8.45 30.49
C ALA A 534 2.25 7.13 31.20
N VAL A 535 2.76 7.21 32.41
CA VAL A 535 2.54 6.12 33.36
C VAL A 535 1.12 6.31 33.85
N GLU A 536 0.18 5.57 33.26
CA GLU A 536 -1.10 5.33 33.95
C GLU A 536 -0.74 4.70 35.28
N LEU A 537 -0.90 5.45 36.37
CA LEU A 537 -1.04 4.83 37.67
C LEU A 537 -2.19 3.84 37.49
N ALA A 538 -1.95 2.57 37.76
CA ALA A 538 -3.01 1.60 37.88
C ALA A 538 -3.98 2.16 38.93
N SER A 539 -5.05 2.81 38.48
CA SER A 539 -6.05 3.35 39.38
C SER A 539 -6.66 2.13 40.07
N GLU A 540 -6.40 1.97 41.36
CA GLU A 540 -7.34 1.24 42.21
C GLU A 540 -8.73 1.78 41.87
N ALA A 541 -9.70 0.89 41.67
CA ALA A 541 -11.03 1.27 41.20
C ALA A 541 -11.52 2.46 42.05
N PRO A 542 -11.77 3.63 41.43
CA PRO A 542 -12.13 4.82 42.19
C PRO A 542 -13.34 4.50 43.08
N GLU A 543 -13.37 5.05 44.30
CA GLU A 543 -14.59 5.08 45.10
C GLU A 543 -15.73 5.56 44.20
N LYS A 544 -16.87 4.87 44.23
CA LYS A 544 -17.91 4.88 43.17
C LYS A 544 -18.47 6.25 42.79
N ASP A 545 -18.17 7.30 43.56
CA ASP A 545 -18.83 8.60 43.54
C ASP A 545 -17.91 9.80 43.22
N ALA A 546 -16.59 9.64 43.08
CA ALA A 546 -15.69 10.75 42.73
C ALA A 546 -15.52 10.90 41.20
N GLU A 547 -16.05 11.98 40.62
CA GLU A 547 -15.86 12.35 39.21
C GLU A 547 -15.50 13.84 39.08
N VAL A 548 -14.46 14.14 38.31
CA VAL A 548 -14.01 15.50 38.00
C VAL A 548 -15.00 16.17 37.04
N SER A 549 -15.45 17.37 37.41
CA SER A 549 -16.31 18.25 36.62
C SER A 549 -15.64 19.62 36.48
N ALA A 550 -16.14 20.47 35.57
CA ALA A 550 -15.56 21.79 35.30
C ALA A 550 -15.45 22.70 36.55
N ASN A 551 -16.34 22.51 37.53
CA ASN A 551 -16.40 23.31 38.75
C ASN A 551 -15.95 22.53 40.00
N SER A 552 -15.37 21.34 39.84
CA SER A 552 -14.89 20.56 40.98
C SER A 552 -13.74 21.28 41.67
N ASP A 553 -13.75 21.33 43.00
CA ASP A 553 -12.61 21.75 43.81
C ASP A 553 -11.66 20.55 43.98
N VAL A 554 -10.38 20.71 43.64
CA VAL A 554 -9.40 19.61 43.59
C VAL A 554 -8.15 20.05 44.33
N GLU A 555 -7.76 19.30 45.36
CA GLU A 555 -6.65 19.63 46.24
C GLU A 555 -5.77 18.41 46.51
N ILE A 556 -4.46 18.63 46.67
CA ILE A 556 -3.52 17.62 47.13
C ILE A 556 -3.46 17.69 48.67
N ARG A 557 -3.67 16.57 49.35
CA ARG A 557 -3.52 16.46 50.80
C ARG A 557 -2.60 15.30 51.16
N GLU A 558 -1.73 15.52 52.14
CA GLU A 558 -0.95 14.43 52.73
C GLU A 558 -1.91 13.43 53.38
N TRP A 559 -1.67 12.14 53.14
CA TRP A 559 -2.44 11.05 53.72
C TRP A 559 -1.49 10.01 54.31
N THR A 560 -1.59 9.81 55.63
CA THR A 560 -1.02 8.65 56.34
C THR A 560 -2.10 7.55 56.41
N GLY A 561 -1.69 6.27 56.38
CA GLY A 561 -2.62 5.15 56.18
C GLY A 561 -2.10 3.75 56.54
N ARG A 562 -2.86 2.95 57.30
CA ARG A 562 -2.77 1.48 57.44
C ARG A 562 -3.90 0.83 56.62
N ARG A 563 -3.90 -0.49 56.37
CA ARG A 563 -4.96 -1.18 55.59
C ARG A 563 -5.15 -2.61 56.08
N VAL A 564 -6.36 -3.15 55.97
CA VAL A 564 -6.66 -4.54 56.35
C VAL A 564 -6.30 -5.51 55.25
N TYR A 565 -5.69 -6.63 55.62
CA TYR A 565 -5.37 -7.72 54.72
C TYR A 565 -5.96 -9.03 55.24
N VAL A 566 -6.53 -9.82 54.33
CA VAL A 566 -6.97 -11.20 54.59
C VAL A 566 -6.21 -12.10 53.61
N ASP A 567 -5.47 -13.09 54.13
CA ASP A 567 -4.57 -13.96 53.36
C ASP A 567 -3.57 -13.22 52.46
N GLY A 568 -3.05 -12.10 52.95
CA GLY A 568 -2.10 -11.26 52.23
C GLY A 568 -2.70 -10.41 51.11
N LYS A 569 -4.02 -10.42 50.91
CA LYS A 569 -4.72 -9.52 49.97
C LYS A 569 -5.48 -8.43 50.71
N PRO A 570 -5.42 -7.16 50.26
CA PRO A 570 -6.11 -6.06 50.93
C PRO A 570 -7.63 -6.26 50.78
N ILE A 571 -8.34 -6.12 51.90
CA ILE A 571 -9.80 -6.08 51.92
C ILE A 571 -10.24 -4.78 52.55
N GLY A 572 -11.14 -4.08 51.86
CA GLY A 572 -11.62 -2.78 52.30
C GLY A 572 -10.60 -1.66 52.11
N GLU A 573 -11.06 -0.47 52.47
CA GLU A 573 -10.31 0.77 52.40
C GLU A 573 -9.20 0.78 53.45
N PRO A 574 -8.09 1.46 53.16
CA PRO A 574 -7.11 1.74 54.18
C PRO A 574 -7.72 2.57 55.33
N PHE A 575 -7.23 2.32 56.55
CA PHE A 575 -7.44 3.16 57.70
C PHE A 575 -6.11 3.60 58.33
N GLU A 576 -6.02 4.90 58.64
CA GLU A 576 -5.06 5.56 59.54
C GLU A 576 -3.67 5.97 59.06
#